data_AF-A0A8J5S3T3-F1
#
_entry.id   AF-A0A8J5S3T3-F1
#
_cell.length_a   1.000
_cell.length_b   1.000
_cell.length_c   1.000
_cell.angle_alpha   90.00
_cell.angle_beta   90.00
_cell.angle_gamma   90.00
#
_symmetry.space_group_name_H-M   'P 1'
#
loop_
_entity.id
_entity.type
_entity.pdbx_description
1 polymer ?
#
loop_
_entity_poly.entity_id
_entity_poly.type
_entity_poly.pdbx_seq_one_letter_code
_entity_poly.pdbx_strand_id
1 'polypeptide(L)'
;MGFWRGGQYPSPYLPGELGYIKPLNAQPPHPHQNPSAGASTLLLALRASEGKMYTARKKIQKDKGLEPSEFEDSVAQAFFDLENGNQELKSELKDLYINNAVQMDVAANRKAVVIHVPYRLRKAFKKIHVRLVRELEKKFSGKDVVIVATRRIVRPPKKGSAVQRPRTRTLTAVHDGVLEDVVYPAEIVGKRVRYRLDGAKVIKIFLDPKERNNTEYKLETFSAVYRRLCGKDVAFEYPVAENA
;
A
#
# COMPACT_ATOMS: atom_id res chain seq x y z
N MET A 1 31.63 41.88 -36.31
CA MET A 1 32.07 41.77 -37.72
C MET A 1 32.50 40.32 -37.96
N GLY A 2 32.04 39.69 -39.05
CA GLY A 2 32.33 38.30 -39.42
C GLY A 2 31.06 37.43 -39.54
N PHE A 3 30.12 37.76 -40.41
CA PHE A 3 29.96 37.26 -41.80
C PHE A 3 29.56 35.79 -41.94
N TRP A 4 28.29 35.61 -42.33
CA TRP A 4 27.62 34.38 -42.75
C TRP A 4 28.04 33.94 -44.18
N ARG A 5 28.16 32.63 -44.40
CA ARG A 5 27.93 31.91 -45.67
C ARG A 5 27.24 30.59 -45.29
N GLY A 6 26.09 30.16 -45.83
CA GLY A 6 25.61 30.28 -47.21
C GLY A 6 25.88 28.95 -47.92
N GLY A 7 24.97 27.98 -47.79
CA GLY A 7 25.08 26.66 -48.43
C GLY A 7 23.70 26.15 -48.83
N GLN A 8 23.45 26.16 -50.14
CA GLN A 8 22.20 25.86 -50.84
C GLN A 8 21.94 24.35 -50.97
N TYR A 9 20.65 23.97 -50.92
CA TYR A 9 20.14 22.67 -51.38
C TYR A 9 20.05 22.63 -52.91
N PRO A 10 20.16 21.44 -53.52
CA PRO A 10 19.49 21.17 -54.78
C PRO A 10 18.55 19.96 -54.71
N SER A 11 17.32 20.16 -55.16
CA SER A 11 16.46 19.15 -55.76
C SER A 11 16.67 19.17 -57.28
N PRO A 12 16.48 18.03 -57.96
CA PRO A 12 15.68 18.11 -59.19
C PRO A 12 14.72 16.91 -59.38
N TYR A 13 13.50 17.22 -59.80
CA TYR A 13 12.61 16.32 -60.56
C TYR A 13 13.03 16.31 -62.04
N LEU A 14 12.73 15.24 -62.79
CA LEU A 14 12.18 15.22 -64.17
C LEU A 14 11.87 13.74 -64.63
N PRO A 15 11.06 13.52 -65.70
CA PRO A 15 10.08 12.42 -65.85
C PRO A 15 10.22 11.52 -67.12
N GLY A 16 9.31 10.55 -67.28
CA GLY A 16 9.03 9.75 -68.52
C GLY A 16 9.40 8.26 -68.40
N GLU A 17 8.78 7.25 -69.01
CA GLU A 17 7.61 7.08 -69.89
C GLU A 17 7.21 5.57 -69.91
N LEU A 18 5.92 5.32 -70.14
CA LEU A 18 5.19 4.17 -70.72
C LEU A 18 5.86 2.78 -70.93
N GLY A 19 5.13 1.72 -70.53
CA GLY A 19 5.33 0.35 -71.03
C GLY A 19 4.34 -0.68 -70.46
N TYR A 20 3.22 -0.91 -71.15
CA TYR A 20 2.21 -1.96 -70.94
C TYR A 20 2.67 -3.30 -71.54
N ILE A 21 2.68 -4.43 -70.80
CA ILE A 21 2.38 -5.80 -71.30
C ILE A 21 1.89 -6.72 -70.14
N LYS A 22 0.62 -7.15 -70.17
CA LYS A 22 0.10 -8.45 -69.65
C LYS A 22 0.16 -9.47 -70.83
N PRO A 23 0.01 -10.82 -70.70
CA PRO A 23 -0.58 -11.62 -69.59
C PRO A 23 0.12 -12.99 -69.33
N LEU A 24 -0.27 -13.75 -68.29
CA LEU A 24 -0.84 -15.10 -68.42
C LEU A 24 -1.19 -15.71 -67.04
N ASN A 25 -2.47 -16.06 -66.93
CA ASN A 25 -3.10 -17.13 -66.15
C ASN A 25 -2.21 -18.03 -65.24
N ALA A 26 -2.40 -17.94 -63.92
CA ALA A 26 -2.06 -19.01 -62.98
C ALA A 26 -3.16 -19.11 -61.91
N GLN A 27 -3.97 -20.15 -61.99
CA GLN A 27 -4.98 -20.51 -60.99
C GLN A 27 -4.32 -21.06 -59.72
N PRO A 28 -4.94 -20.87 -58.54
CA PRO A 28 -4.38 -21.33 -57.26
C PRO A 28 -4.62 -22.84 -57.05
N PRO A 29 -3.70 -23.57 -56.39
CA PRO A 29 -3.99 -24.94 -56.00
C PRO A 29 -4.96 -24.96 -54.79
N HIS A 30 -5.97 -25.81 -54.91
CA HIS A 30 -6.99 -26.12 -53.91
C HIS A 30 -6.37 -26.70 -52.61
N PRO A 31 -7.00 -26.47 -51.44
CA PRO A 31 -6.58 -27.09 -50.18
C PRO A 31 -7.00 -28.56 -50.15
N HIS A 32 -6.05 -29.45 -49.85
CA HIS A 32 -6.34 -30.81 -49.43
C HIS A 32 -7.09 -30.79 -48.10
N GLN A 33 -8.26 -31.43 -48.08
CA GLN A 33 -9.00 -31.80 -46.89
C GLN A 33 -8.22 -32.86 -46.11
N ASN A 34 -8.11 -32.67 -44.79
CA ASN A 34 -8.01 -33.76 -43.82
C ASN A 34 -8.97 -33.46 -42.65
N PRO A 35 -9.57 -34.50 -42.06
CA PRO A 35 -10.87 -34.40 -41.42
C PRO A 35 -10.84 -33.85 -40.00
N SER A 36 -11.94 -33.20 -39.67
CA SER A 36 -12.42 -32.82 -38.36
C SER A 36 -12.41 -33.95 -37.33
N ALA A 37 -12.02 -33.63 -36.10
CA ALA A 37 -12.74 -33.87 -34.84
C ALA A 37 -11.75 -34.18 -33.71
N GLY A 38 -11.74 -33.34 -32.68
CA GLY A 38 -11.01 -33.66 -31.43
C GLY A 38 -10.20 -32.53 -30.83
N ALA A 39 -10.64 -31.28 -30.90
CA ALA A 39 -10.03 -30.19 -30.12
C ALA A 39 -11.11 -29.18 -29.68
N SER A 40 -12.12 -29.66 -28.95
CA SER A 40 -13.13 -28.79 -28.35
C SER A 40 -13.70 -29.40 -27.07
N THR A 41 -12.83 -29.80 -26.15
CA THR A 41 -13.25 -30.06 -24.76
C THR A 41 -12.13 -29.91 -23.71
N LEU A 42 -11.03 -29.22 -24.02
CA LEU A 42 -9.99 -28.88 -23.04
C LEU A 42 -9.45 -27.45 -23.18
N LEU A 43 -10.23 -26.53 -23.76
CA LEU A 43 -9.92 -25.10 -23.77
C LEU A 43 -11.06 -24.22 -23.22
N LEU A 44 -11.92 -24.81 -22.37
CA LEU A 44 -12.96 -24.08 -21.63
C LEU A 44 -12.88 -24.30 -20.11
N ALA A 45 -11.74 -24.83 -19.62
CA ALA A 45 -11.49 -25.02 -18.18
C ALA A 45 -10.33 -24.17 -17.64
N LEU A 46 -9.74 -23.29 -18.46
CA LEU A 46 -8.61 -22.42 -18.08
C LEU A 46 -8.93 -20.92 -18.16
N ARG A 47 -10.22 -20.56 -18.25
CA ARG A 47 -10.72 -19.17 -18.22
C ARG A 47 -11.77 -18.94 -17.12
N ALA A 48 -11.63 -19.63 -15.99
CA ALA A 48 -12.46 -19.39 -14.80
C ALA A 48 -11.69 -18.78 -13.62
N SER A 49 -10.37 -18.56 -13.73
CA SER A 49 -9.53 -17.96 -12.68
C SER A 49 -9.14 -16.49 -12.94
N GLU A 50 -9.25 -15.97 -14.16
CA GLU A 50 -8.88 -14.58 -14.48
C GLU A 50 -9.95 -13.53 -14.09
N GLY A 51 -11.18 -13.96 -13.81
CA GLY A 51 -12.29 -13.06 -13.49
C GLY A 51 -12.31 -12.51 -12.05
N LYS A 52 -11.52 -13.08 -11.12
CA LYS A 52 -11.53 -12.69 -9.70
C LYS A 52 -10.54 -11.58 -9.32
N MET A 53 -9.53 -11.28 -10.14
CA MET A 53 -8.43 -10.39 -9.75
C MET A 53 -8.63 -8.88 -10.03
N TYR A 54 -9.58 -8.49 -10.88
CA TYR A 54 -9.68 -7.08 -11.30
C TYR A 54 -10.38 -6.17 -10.26
N THR A 55 -11.19 -6.72 -9.36
CA THR A 55 -11.96 -5.93 -8.39
C THR A 55 -11.18 -5.69 -7.08
N ALA A 56 -10.47 -6.70 -6.58
CA ALA A 56 -9.63 -6.58 -5.38
C ALA A 56 -8.44 -5.64 -5.61
N ARG A 57 -7.86 -5.61 -6.81
CA ARG A 57 -6.79 -4.67 -7.18
C ARG A 57 -7.15 -3.20 -7.00
N LYS A 58 -8.45 -2.83 -7.02
CA LYS A 58 -8.88 -1.45 -6.74
C LYS A 58 -8.65 -1.03 -5.28
N LYS A 59 -8.55 -1.99 -4.36
CA LYS A 59 -8.29 -1.74 -2.93
C LYS A 59 -6.83 -1.49 -2.61
N ILE A 60 -5.92 -1.72 -3.55
CA ILE A 60 -4.51 -1.42 -3.38
C ILE A 60 -4.04 -0.42 -4.43
N GLN A 61 -3.42 0.68 -3.99
CA GLN A 61 -2.85 1.68 -4.86
C GLN A 61 -1.40 1.92 -4.45
N LYS A 62 -0.48 1.47 -5.30
CA LYS A 62 0.96 1.68 -5.13
C LYS A 62 1.41 3.03 -5.69
N ASP A 63 2.58 3.46 -5.25
CA ASP A 63 3.32 4.51 -5.95
C ASP A 63 3.64 4.04 -7.39
N LYS A 64 3.63 5.00 -8.33
CA LYS A 64 3.58 4.74 -9.77
C LYS A 64 4.55 3.65 -10.24
N GLY A 65 3.99 2.56 -10.80
CA GLY A 65 4.73 1.52 -11.51
C GLY A 65 5.19 0.32 -10.67
N LEU A 66 4.88 0.27 -9.38
CA LEU A 66 5.17 -0.90 -8.55
C LEU A 66 3.98 -1.86 -8.54
N GLU A 67 4.26 -3.13 -8.83
CA GLU A 67 3.28 -4.20 -8.69
C GLU A 67 3.09 -4.58 -7.21
N PRO A 68 1.86 -4.92 -6.79
CA PRO A 68 1.61 -5.43 -5.45
C PRO A 68 2.38 -6.73 -5.18
N SER A 69 2.78 -6.91 -3.92
CA SER A 69 3.30 -8.21 -3.44
C SER A 69 2.14 -9.20 -3.23
N GLU A 70 2.41 -10.50 -3.32
CA GLU A 70 1.44 -11.57 -3.02
C GLU A 70 0.72 -11.37 -1.67
N PHE A 71 1.46 -10.95 -0.64
CA PHE A 71 0.87 -10.67 0.66
C PHE A 71 -0.09 -9.48 0.62
N GLU A 72 0.24 -8.45 -0.15
CA GLU A 72 -0.60 -7.26 -0.29
C GLU A 72 -1.86 -7.56 -1.10
N ASP A 73 -1.75 -8.41 -2.13
CA ASP A 73 -2.90 -8.93 -2.87
C ASP A 73 -3.83 -9.73 -1.95
N SER A 74 -3.28 -10.53 -1.02
CA SER A 74 -4.10 -11.23 -0.02
C SER A 74 -4.85 -10.28 0.91
N VAL A 75 -4.22 -9.17 1.30
CA VAL A 75 -4.87 -8.13 2.12
C VAL A 75 -5.91 -7.38 1.30
N ALA A 76 -5.62 -7.00 0.06
CA ALA A 76 -6.56 -6.35 -0.84
C ALA A 76 -7.80 -7.23 -1.11
N GLN A 77 -7.60 -8.54 -1.30
CA GLN A 77 -8.69 -9.51 -1.41
C GLN A 77 -9.53 -9.53 -0.12
N ALA A 78 -8.88 -9.57 1.04
CA ALA A 78 -9.58 -9.54 2.32
C ALA A 78 -10.47 -8.29 2.46
N PHE A 79 -10.00 -7.12 2.06
CA PHE A 79 -10.81 -5.88 2.01
C PHE A 79 -12.00 -5.99 1.05
N PHE A 80 -11.80 -6.59 -0.12
CA PHE A 80 -12.87 -6.77 -1.10
C PHE A 80 -13.98 -7.71 -0.61
N ASP A 81 -13.65 -8.85 0.01
CA ASP A 81 -14.73 -9.70 0.53
C ASP A 81 -15.41 -9.09 1.76
N LEU A 82 -14.74 -8.23 2.54
CA LEU A 82 -15.39 -7.51 3.63
C LEU A 82 -16.37 -6.44 3.12
N GLU A 83 -16.05 -5.77 2.01
CA GLU A 83 -16.98 -4.84 1.35
C GLU A 83 -18.25 -5.56 0.86
N ASN A 84 -18.13 -6.80 0.39
CA ASN A 84 -19.27 -7.54 -0.16
C ASN A 84 -20.03 -8.36 0.89
N GLY A 85 -19.34 -8.83 1.94
CA GLY A 85 -19.91 -9.70 2.96
C GLY A 85 -20.63 -8.95 4.09
N ASN A 86 -20.35 -7.67 4.31
CA ASN A 86 -20.92 -6.92 5.42
C ASN A 86 -21.57 -5.59 4.97
N GLN A 87 -22.91 -5.52 5.08
CA GLN A 87 -23.68 -4.36 4.62
C GLN A 87 -23.33 -3.07 5.37
N GLU A 88 -22.92 -3.16 6.63
CA GLU A 88 -22.57 -1.97 7.44
C GLU A 88 -21.25 -1.33 7.00
N LEU A 89 -20.27 -2.15 6.60
CA LEU A 89 -18.94 -1.69 6.22
C LEU A 89 -18.84 -1.35 4.73
N LYS A 90 -19.78 -1.83 3.91
CA LYS A 90 -19.75 -1.68 2.46
C LYS A 90 -19.64 -0.23 2.01
N SER A 91 -20.50 0.65 2.54
CA SER A 91 -20.52 2.06 2.15
C SER A 91 -19.24 2.79 2.53
N GLU A 92 -18.69 2.48 3.71
CA GLU A 92 -17.49 3.12 4.25
C GLU A 92 -16.22 2.56 3.60
N LEU A 93 -16.18 1.27 3.24
CA LEU A 93 -15.03 0.62 2.61
C LEU A 93 -14.90 0.89 1.12
N LYS A 94 -16.00 1.17 0.41
CA LYS A 94 -16.02 1.35 -1.06
C LYS A 94 -14.92 2.29 -1.56
N ASP A 95 -14.80 3.46 -0.94
CA ASP A 95 -13.86 4.51 -1.34
C ASP A 95 -12.48 4.40 -0.64
N LEU A 96 -12.30 3.39 0.22
CA LEU A 96 -11.05 3.15 0.93
C LEU A 96 -10.12 2.22 0.16
N TYR A 97 -8.84 2.55 0.21
CA TYR A 97 -7.75 1.78 -0.37
C TYR A 97 -6.50 1.87 0.51
N ILE A 98 -5.59 0.92 0.32
CA ILE A 98 -4.32 0.81 1.04
C ILE A 98 -3.15 1.08 0.09
N ASN A 99 -2.05 1.58 0.65
CA ASN A 99 -0.81 1.83 -0.09
C ASN A 99 0.12 0.61 -0.07
N ASN A 100 0.17 -0.08 1.07
CA ASN A 100 1.09 -1.17 1.31
C ASN A 100 0.55 -2.03 2.47
N ALA A 101 0.95 -3.29 2.54
CA ALA A 101 0.75 -4.15 3.70
C ALA A 101 2.03 -4.95 3.95
N VAL A 102 2.50 -4.97 5.20
CA VAL A 102 3.73 -5.65 5.59
C VAL A 102 3.42 -6.61 6.71
N GLN A 103 3.85 -7.85 6.55
CA GLN A 103 3.85 -8.82 7.65
C GLN A 103 5.18 -8.72 8.41
N MET A 104 5.13 -8.74 9.74
CA MET A 104 6.32 -8.75 10.58
C MET A 104 6.16 -9.70 11.75
N ASP A 105 7.27 -10.31 12.16
CA ASP A 105 7.31 -11.18 13.33
C ASP A 105 7.39 -10.33 14.60
N VAL A 106 6.55 -10.68 15.57
CA VAL A 106 6.47 -10.10 16.91
C VAL A 106 7.11 -11.10 17.89
N ALA A 107 7.41 -10.62 19.10
CA ALA A 107 7.75 -11.52 20.21
C ALA A 107 6.65 -12.59 20.43
N ALA A 108 7.02 -13.68 21.11
CA ALA A 108 6.12 -14.78 21.47
C ALA A 108 5.49 -15.55 20.28
N ASN A 109 6.25 -15.75 19.19
CA ASN A 109 5.83 -16.50 17.99
C ASN A 109 4.56 -15.97 17.29
N ARG A 110 4.13 -14.74 17.59
CA ARG A 110 3.01 -14.08 16.93
C ARG A 110 3.51 -13.28 15.73
N LYS A 111 2.62 -13.07 14.76
CA LYS A 111 2.89 -12.21 13.61
C LYS A 111 1.95 -11.02 13.63
N ALA A 112 2.41 -9.89 13.11
CA ALA A 112 1.59 -8.70 12.93
C ALA A 112 1.46 -8.36 11.45
N VAL A 113 0.27 -7.89 11.08
CA VAL A 113 -0.04 -7.35 9.76
C VAL A 113 -0.17 -5.83 9.89
N VAL A 114 0.79 -5.11 9.33
CA VAL A 114 0.79 -3.65 9.31
C VAL A 114 0.25 -3.17 7.97
N ILE A 115 -0.91 -2.52 8.01
CA ILE A 115 -1.60 -2.01 6.83
C ILE A 115 -1.34 -0.51 6.73
N HIS A 116 -0.69 -0.12 5.63
CA HIS A 116 -0.37 1.27 5.35
C HIS A 116 -1.49 1.92 4.55
N VAL A 117 -2.10 2.97 5.11
CA VAL A 117 -3.20 3.70 4.48
C VAL A 117 -2.77 5.12 4.08
N PRO A 118 -3.34 5.70 3.01
CA PRO A 118 -3.10 7.11 2.69
C PRO A 118 -3.45 8.03 3.86
N TYR A 119 -2.59 9.02 4.16
CA TYR A 119 -2.85 10.00 5.22
C TYR A 119 -4.19 10.73 5.06
N ARG A 120 -4.62 10.96 3.81
CA ARG A 120 -5.92 11.57 3.47
C ARG A 120 -7.12 10.77 4.00
N LEU A 121 -7.01 9.44 4.00
CA LEU A 121 -8.09 8.53 4.39
C LEU A 121 -8.04 8.13 5.86
N ARG A 122 -7.05 8.60 6.63
CA ARG A 122 -6.84 8.24 8.04
C ARG A 122 -8.10 8.39 8.89
N LYS A 123 -8.85 9.49 8.72
CA LYS A 123 -10.05 9.77 9.51
C LYS A 123 -11.16 8.75 9.24
N ALA A 124 -11.33 8.35 7.98
CA ALA A 124 -12.30 7.33 7.59
C ALA A 124 -11.92 5.95 8.14
N PHE A 125 -10.64 5.57 8.06
CA PHE A 125 -10.14 4.34 8.69
C PHE A 125 -10.30 4.34 10.21
N LYS A 126 -10.09 5.48 10.89
CA LYS A 126 -10.31 5.61 12.35
C LYS A 126 -11.78 5.39 12.72
N LYS A 127 -12.71 5.92 11.93
CA LYS A 127 -14.17 5.75 12.15
C LYS A 127 -14.59 4.28 12.17
N ILE A 128 -14.00 3.46 11.29
CA ILE A 128 -14.38 2.04 11.13
C ILE A 128 -13.43 1.07 11.81
N HIS A 129 -12.38 1.57 12.45
CA HIS A 129 -11.21 0.79 12.85
C HIS A 129 -11.55 -0.44 13.69
N VAL A 130 -12.33 -0.29 14.76
CA VAL A 130 -12.63 -1.37 15.70
C VAL A 130 -13.33 -2.53 14.98
N ARG A 131 -14.30 -2.21 14.11
CA ARG A 131 -15.02 -3.19 13.30
C ARG A 131 -14.11 -3.82 12.24
N LEU A 132 -13.35 -3.00 11.52
CA LEU A 132 -12.46 -3.45 10.46
C LEU A 132 -11.34 -4.37 10.98
N VAL A 133 -10.67 -3.99 12.07
CA VAL A 133 -9.61 -4.78 12.70
C VAL A 133 -10.15 -6.11 13.18
N ARG A 134 -11.33 -6.13 13.81
CA ARG A 134 -11.96 -7.38 14.28
C ARG A 134 -12.25 -8.34 13.13
N GLU A 135 -12.75 -7.85 11.99
CA GLU A 135 -13.02 -8.69 10.82
C GLU A 135 -11.74 -9.16 10.12
N LEU A 136 -10.71 -8.31 10.07
CA LEU A 136 -9.42 -8.69 9.51
C LEU A 136 -8.69 -9.71 10.38
N GLU A 137 -8.78 -9.61 11.71
CA GLU A 137 -8.20 -10.59 12.64
C GLU A 137 -8.86 -11.97 12.55
N LYS A 138 -10.16 -12.03 12.20
CA LYS A 138 -10.83 -13.31 11.89
C LYS A 138 -10.24 -13.96 10.63
N LYS A 139 -9.99 -13.17 9.57
CA LYS A 139 -9.41 -13.67 8.31
C LYS A 139 -7.93 -14.04 8.46
N PHE A 140 -7.18 -13.24 9.21
CA PHE A 140 -5.77 -13.43 9.50
C PHE A 140 -5.60 -13.98 10.93
N SER A 141 -6.17 -15.17 11.18
CA SER A 141 -6.12 -15.80 12.49
C SER A 141 -4.68 -15.94 13.00
N GLY A 142 -4.50 -15.68 14.31
CA GLY A 142 -3.18 -15.70 14.94
C GLY A 142 -2.27 -14.53 14.55
N LYS A 143 -2.78 -13.53 13.81
CA LYS A 143 -2.05 -12.31 13.49
C LYS A 143 -2.75 -11.08 14.03
N ASP A 144 -1.98 -10.17 14.63
CA ASP A 144 -2.50 -8.88 15.07
C ASP A 144 -2.51 -7.90 13.90
N VAL A 145 -3.61 -7.17 13.72
CA VAL A 145 -3.73 -6.20 12.63
C VAL A 145 -3.57 -4.78 13.17
N VAL A 146 -2.66 -4.01 12.58
CA VAL A 146 -2.41 -2.60 12.92
C VAL A 146 -2.49 -1.74 11.66
N ILE A 147 -3.22 -0.63 11.73
CA ILE A 147 -3.41 0.30 10.60
C ILE A 147 -2.59 1.56 10.86
N VAL A 148 -1.68 1.89 9.95
CA VAL A 148 -0.78 3.05 10.07
C VAL A 148 -0.89 3.94 8.84
N ALA A 149 -1.09 5.25 9.03
CA ALA A 149 -1.11 6.13 7.88
C ALA A 149 0.30 6.43 7.35
N THR A 150 0.47 6.38 6.03
CA THR A 150 1.73 6.71 5.36
C THR A 150 1.99 8.21 5.43
N ARG A 151 3.02 8.61 6.18
CA ARG A 151 3.42 10.01 6.36
C ARG A 151 4.76 10.25 5.68
N ARG A 152 4.85 11.32 4.88
CA ARG A 152 6.10 11.66 4.17
C ARG A 152 6.97 12.61 4.99
N ILE A 153 8.12 12.10 5.43
CA ILE A 153 9.15 12.89 6.12
C ILE A 153 9.93 13.72 5.09
N VAL A 154 10.03 15.03 5.33
CA VAL A 154 10.86 15.94 4.51
C VAL A 154 12.15 16.17 5.25
N ARG A 155 13.31 16.21 4.60
CA ARG A 155 14.57 16.54 5.30
C ARG A 155 14.58 18.04 5.67
N PRO A 156 15.25 18.42 6.77
CA PRO A 156 15.49 19.83 7.05
C PRO A 156 16.10 20.54 5.82
N PRO A 157 15.67 21.77 5.51
CA PRO A 157 16.26 22.56 4.43
C PRO A 157 17.76 22.76 4.67
N LYS A 158 18.56 22.76 3.60
CA LYS A 158 19.99 23.12 3.69
C LYS A 158 20.13 24.61 4.01
N LYS A 159 21.21 24.99 4.70
CA LYS A 159 21.51 26.40 5.01
C LYS A 159 21.51 27.21 3.71
N GLY A 160 20.72 28.28 3.65
CA GLY A 160 20.57 29.14 2.47
C GLY A 160 19.39 28.82 1.54
N SER A 161 18.62 27.75 1.77
CA SER A 161 17.40 27.52 0.98
C SER A 161 16.22 28.32 1.52
N ALA A 162 15.46 28.97 0.65
CA ALA A 162 14.23 29.69 1.00
C ALA A 162 13.04 28.76 1.33
N VAL A 163 13.15 27.45 1.06
CA VAL A 163 12.07 26.48 1.25
C VAL A 163 11.87 26.18 2.73
N GLN A 164 10.75 26.64 3.30
CA GLN A 164 10.36 26.29 4.66
C GLN A 164 9.70 24.91 4.71
N ARG A 165 10.24 24.02 5.56
CA ARG A 165 9.66 22.70 5.81
C ARG A 165 8.40 22.83 6.69
N PRO A 166 7.27 22.20 6.31
CA PRO A 166 6.11 22.11 7.19
C PRO A 166 6.41 21.32 8.47
N ARG A 167 6.00 21.84 9.63
CA ARG A 167 6.22 21.20 10.95
C ARG A 167 5.62 19.79 11.03
N THR A 168 4.49 19.56 10.38
CA THR A 168 3.81 18.26 10.29
C THR A 168 4.62 17.19 9.56
N ARG A 169 5.61 17.58 8.76
CA ARG A 169 6.49 16.68 7.99
C ARG A 169 7.87 16.54 8.63
N THR A 170 7.92 16.79 9.94
CA THR A 170 9.10 16.58 10.77
C THR A 170 9.27 15.12 11.18
N LEU A 171 10.51 14.66 11.38
CA LEU A 171 10.78 13.29 11.85
C LEU A 171 10.03 13.04 13.18
N THR A 172 10.13 14.00 14.11
CA THR A 172 9.47 13.94 15.41
C THR A 172 7.95 13.90 15.28
N ALA A 173 7.33 14.86 14.57
CA ALA A 173 5.88 14.89 14.41
C ALA A 173 5.33 13.66 13.67
N VAL A 174 6.08 13.13 12.70
CA VAL A 174 5.69 11.91 12.00
C VAL A 174 5.76 10.69 12.92
N HIS A 175 6.81 10.56 13.73
CA HIS A 175 6.92 9.44 14.67
C HIS A 175 5.82 9.50 15.74
N ASP A 176 5.49 10.69 16.23
CA ASP A 176 4.39 10.89 17.18
C ASP A 176 3.04 10.53 16.54
N GLY A 177 2.80 10.96 15.30
CA GLY A 177 1.59 10.58 14.58
C GLY A 177 1.52 9.10 14.19
N VAL A 178 2.65 8.41 13.99
CA VAL A 178 2.67 6.95 13.80
C VAL A 178 2.30 6.26 15.10
N LEU A 179 2.81 6.75 16.23
CA LEU A 179 2.51 6.20 17.54
C LEU A 179 1.01 6.27 17.86
N GLU A 180 0.37 7.41 17.61
CA GLU A 180 -1.09 7.59 17.73
C GLU A 180 -1.91 6.65 16.85
N ASP A 181 -1.41 6.29 15.68
CA ASP A 181 -2.12 5.37 14.79
C ASP A 181 -1.97 3.92 15.24
N VAL A 182 -0.79 3.55 15.76
CA VAL A 182 -0.48 2.19 16.22
C VAL A 182 -1.35 1.79 17.42
N VAL A 183 -1.57 2.71 18.36
CA VAL A 183 -2.29 2.40 19.62
C VAL A 183 -3.80 2.56 19.54
N TYR A 184 -4.33 3.11 18.44
CA TYR A 184 -5.77 3.29 18.27
C TYR A 184 -6.48 1.93 18.39
N PRO A 185 -7.60 1.81 19.15
CA PRO A 185 -8.46 2.87 19.67
C PRO A 185 -8.02 3.52 20.99
N ALA A 186 -7.02 2.99 21.69
CA ALA A 186 -6.56 3.59 22.94
C ALA A 186 -5.94 4.97 22.71
N GLU A 187 -6.26 5.91 23.59
CA GLU A 187 -5.68 7.25 23.58
C GLU A 187 -4.44 7.32 24.47
N ILE A 188 -3.48 8.15 24.06
CA ILE A 188 -2.25 8.38 24.82
C ILE A 188 -2.52 9.48 25.85
N VAL A 189 -2.54 9.12 27.12
CA VAL A 189 -2.72 10.03 28.25
C VAL A 189 -1.41 10.72 28.62
N GLY A 190 -0.29 10.03 28.47
CA GLY A 190 1.01 10.54 28.88
C GLY A 190 2.16 9.95 28.09
N LYS A 191 3.25 10.71 28.04
CA LYS A 191 4.51 10.28 27.41
C LYS A 191 5.68 10.74 28.26
N ARG A 192 6.48 9.78 28.73
CA ARG A 192 7.71 10.03 29.47
C ARG A 192 8.87 9.41 28.73
N VAL A 193 10.03 10.03 28.81
CA VAL A 193 11.26 9.50 28.23
C VAL A 193 12.20 9.16 29.35
N ARG A 194 12.59 7.89 29.44
CA ARG A 194 13.63 7.43 30.36
C ARG A 194 14.95 7.31 29.61
N TYR A 195 15.98 7.94 30.15
CA TYR A 195 17.36 7.77 29.71
C TYR A 195 18.04 6.77 30.65
N ARG A 196 18.68 5.75 30.08
CA ARG A 196 19.52 4.79 30.81
C ARG A 196 20.94 5.33 30.94
N LEU A 197 21.72 4.74 31.85
CA LEU A 197 23.14 5.09 32.05
C LEU A 197 23.96 4.91 30.77
N ASP A 198 23.61 3.91 29.96
CA ASP A 198 24.23 3.63 28.65
C ASP A 198 23.88 4.66 27.56
N GLY A 199 23.12 5.72 27.89
CA GLY A 199 22.59 6.69 26.93
C GLY A 199 21.36 6.19 26.14
N ALA A 200 21.02 4.91 26.25
CA ALA A 200 19.85 4.32 25.61
C ALA A 200 18.55 5.00 26.09
N LYS A 201 17.66 5.26 25.14
CA LYS A 201 16.39 5.97 25.37
C LYS A 201 15.21 5.01 25.26
N VAL A 202 14.37 4.95 26.29
CA VAL A 202 13.11 4.20 26.27
C VAL A 202 11.96 5.18 26.48
N ILE A 203 11.00 5.17 25.55
CA ILE A 203 9.83 6.04 25.60
C ILE A 203 8.71 5.27 26.32
N LYS A 204 8.34 5.71 27.52
CA LYS A 204 7.18 5.21 28.25
C LYS A 204 5.93 5.93 27.81
N ILE A 205 4.92 5.19 27.39
CA ILE A 205 3.65 5.70 26.88
C ILE A 205 2.55 5.21 27.81
N PHE A 206 1.79 6.14 28.34
CA PHE A 206 0.66 5.87 29.21
C PHE A 206 -0.61 5.88 28.36
N LEU A 207 -1.29 4.74 28.29
CA LEU A 207 -2.57 4.59 27.60
C LEU A 207 -3.73 4.82 28.56
N ASP A 208 -4.90 5.19 28.04
CA ASP A 208 -6.11 5.32 28.86
C ASP A 208 -6.49 3.95 29.48
N PRO A 209 -6.62 3.84 30.81
CA PRO A 209 -6.99 2.59 31.48
C PRO A 209 -8.36 2.04 31.04
N LYS A 210 -9.26 2.87 30.48
CA LYS A 210 -10.57 2.40 29.99
C LYS A 210 -10.47 1.40 28.85
N GLU A 211 -9.47 1.55 27.99
CA GLU A 211 -9.25 0.69 26.82
C GLU A 211 -8.32 -0.49 27.10
N ARG A 212 -8.00 -0.73 28.37
CA ARG A 212 -7.07 -1.79 28.80
C ARG A 212 -7.50 -3.17 28.31
N ASN A 213 -8.75 -3.53 28.51
CA ASN A 213 -9.28 -4.85 28.12
C ASN A 213 -9.15 -5.11 26.61
N ASN A 214 -9.20 -4.06 25.79
CA ASN A 214 -9.17 -4.17 24.33
C ASN A 214 -7.74 -4.13 23.76
N THR A 215 -6.76 -3.59 24.48
CA THR A 215 -5.43 -3.32 23.91
C THR A 215 -4.28 -4.01 24.66
N GLU A 216 -4.51 -4.57 25.86
CA GLU A 216 -3.50 -5.26 26.67
C GLU A 216 -2.85 -6.45 25.93
N TYR A 217 -3.63 -7.22 25.15
CA TYR A 217 -3.09 -8.35 24.39
C TYR A 217 -2.20 -7.94 23.18
N LYS A 218 -2.14 -6.65 22.84
CA LYS A 218 -1.41 -6.09 21.67
C LYS A 218 -0.19 -5.25 22.04
N LEU A 219 0.10 -5.02 23.32
CA LEU A 219 1.17 -4.09 23.73
C LEU A 219 2.55 -4.48 23.18
N GLU A 220 2.84 -5.78 23.14
CA GLU A 220 4.08 -6.31 22.55
C GLU A 220 4.14 -6.05 21.05
N THR A 221 3.03 -6.24 20.35
CA THR A 221 2.88 -5.96 18.91
C THR A 221 3.09 -4.47 18.64
N PHE A 222 2.47 -3.58 19.39
CA PHE A 222 2.67 -2.14 19.24
C PHE A 222 4.14 -1.75 19.40
N SER A 223 4.83 -2.36 20.35
CA SER A 223 6.25 -2.10 20.62
C SER A 223 7.12 -2.58 19.47
N ALA A 224 6.88 -3.79 18.97
CA ALA A 224 7.61 -4.36 17.85
C ALA A 224 7.39 -3.56 16.55
N VAL A 225 6.14 -3.21 16.24
CA VAL A 225 5.76 -2.42 15.06
C VAL A 225 6.42 -1.05 15.11
N TYR A 226 6.31 -0.34 16.24
CA TYR A 226 6.90 0.99 16.37
C TYR A 226 8.43 0.94 16.28
N ARG A 227 9.07 -0.06 16.89
CA ARG A 227 10.52 -0.25 16.78
C ARG A 227 10.96 -0.51 15.34
N ARG A 228 10.22 -1.34 14.58
CA ARG A 228 10.51 -1.62 13.16
C ARG A 228 10.34 -0.39 12.27
N LEU A 229 9.27 0.39 12.48
CA LEU A 229 8.98 1.56 11.64
C LEU A 229 9.86 2.77 11.99
N CYS A 230 10.16 2.98 13.26
CA CYS A 230 10.77 4.22 13.76
C CYS A 230 12.18 4.05 14.34
N GLY A 231 12.63 2.81 14.59
CA GLY A 231 13.94 2.54 15.22
C GLY A 231 14.05 3.01 16.67
N LYS A 232 12.92 3.16 17.38
CA LYS A 232 12.86 3.66 18.76
C LYS A 232 12.20 2.65 19.67
N ASP A 233 12.77 2.44 20.85
CA ASP A 233 12.18 1.58 21.87
C ASP A 233 11.06 2.31 22.62
N VAL A 234 9.91 1.64 22.71
CA VAL A 234 8.73 2.09 23.44
C VAL A 234 8.30 1.02 24.43
N ALA A 235 7.76 1.46 25.56
CA ALA A 235 7.09 0.64 26.54
C ALA A 235 5.70 1.24 26.80
N PHE A 236 4.67 0.42 26.73
CA PHE A 236 3.29 0.82 27.01
C PHE A 236 2.91 0.42 28.43
N GLU A 237 2.35 1.35 29.17
CA GLU A 237 1.90 1.18 30.56
C GLU A 237 0.50 1.80 30.69
N TYR A 238 -0.29 1.31 31.63
CA TYR A 238 -1.50 2.01 32.07
C TYR A 238 -1.17 2.75 33.36
N PRO A 239 -1.59 4.02 33.52
CA PRO A 239 -1.42 4.71 34.78
C PRO A 239 -2.20 3.92 35.86
N VAL A 240 -1.52 3.55 36.93
CA VAL A 240 -2.20 3.10 38.14
C VAL A 240 -2.97 4.30 38.65
N ALA A 241 -4.28 4.15 38.86
CA ALA A 241 -5.10 5.23 39.38
C ALA A 241 -4.61 5.59 40.80
N GLU A 242 -3.72 6.57 40.91
CA GLU A 242 -3.53 7.31 42.15
C GLU A 242 -4.67 8.33 42.21
N ASN A 243 -5.85 7.84 42.59
CA ASN A 243 -6.87 8.72 43.15
C ASN A 243 -6.38 9.13 44.55
N ALA A 244 -5.67 10.25 44.60
CA ALA A 244 -5.35 10.97 45.83
C ALA A 244 -6.30 12.17 45.97
#